data_AF-A0A9P4H7X4-F1
#
_entry.id   AF-A0A9P4H7X4-F1
#
_cell.length_a   1.000
_cell.length_b   1.000
_cell.length_c   1.000
_cell.angle_alpha   90.00
_cell.angle_beta   90.00
_cell.angle_gamma   90.00
#
_symmetry.space_group_name_H-M   'P 1'
#
loop_
_entity.id
_entity.type
_entity.pdbx_description
1 polymer ?
#
loop_
_entity_poly.entity_id
_entity_poly.type
_entity_poly.pdbx_seq_one_letter_code
_entity_poly.pdbx_strand_id
1 'polypeptide(L)'
;GKDCDAYKNDGGSLKDEEQFMKDWRHYGPIRVLFDIIASICTPQTRQLLQALQQVEADALQNPVQLKELVKPVKTRWNSYAAFARAVELQGPLDSYVHSVQPYFGANYIPASTVQLHASNLLQLPAGDLMCAWFGGSQEGLSDICIHSSRLHKGSGIWSAPQKISDDQNRNEQNSVLFLNPNTNDLWILYTAQPAGNQDKAVVRYRVSKDEGQTWSAAQNWFKDEGLFIRQPITVLKVSTWVLPA
;
A
#
# COMPACT_ATOMS: atom_id res chain seq x y z
N GLY A 1 34.15 16.01 -3.94
CA GLY A 1 34.63 17.40 -4.02
C GLY A 1 36.14 17.40 -4.16
N LYS A 2 36.73 18.49 -4.65
CA LYS A 2 38.19 18.64 -4.90
C LYS A 2 39.01 19.04 -3.67
N ASP A 3 38.36 19.29 -2.54
CA ASP A 3 39.02 19.70 -1.29
C ASP A 3 39.01 18.54 -0.30
N CYS A 4 40.15 17.87 -0.13
CA CYS A 4 40.27 16.71 0.75
C CYS A 4 40.18 17.06 2.24
N ASP A 5 40.52 18.29 2.62
CA ASP A 5 40.53 18.75 4.01
C ASP A 5 39.11 19.05 4.50
N ALA A 6 38.18 19.30 3.58
CA ALA A 6 36.74 19.39 3.87
C ALA A 6 36.05 18.03 4.11
N TYR A 7 36.73 16.89 3.92
CA TYR A 7 36.13 15.54 4.10
C TYR A 7 36.91 14.60 5.02
N LYS A 8 38.16 14.91 5.36
CA LYS A 8 39.01 14.03 6.20
C LYS A 8 39.15 14.63 7.59
N ASN A 9 38.74 13.87 8.60
CA ASN A 9 39.02 14.21 9.99
C ASN A 9 40.53 14.09 10.26
N ASP A 10 41.03 14.81 11.28
CA ASP A 10 42.40 14.63 11.73
C ASP A 10 42.66 13.17 12.14
N GLY A 11 43.90 12.72 11.99
CA GLY A 11 44.25 11.31 12.24
C GLY A 11 44.10 10.88 13.71
N GLY A 12 44.05 11.82 14.65
CA GLY A 12 43.87 11.55 16.08
C GLY A 12 42.42 11.22 16.45
N SER A 13 41.46 11.77 15.71
CA SER A 13 40.03 11.67 15.97
C SER A 13 39.35 10.44 15.33
N LEU A 14 40.07 9.69 14.49
CA LEU A 14 39.52 8.58 13.71
C LEU A 14 39.04 7.40 14.59
N LYS A 15 39.74 7.10 15.69
CA LYS A 15 39.35 5.99 16.59
C LYS A 15 38.10 6.33 17.40
N ASP A 16 38.02 7.57 17.90
CA ASP A 16 36.86 8.05 18.63
C ASP A 16 35.66 8.20 17.69
N GLU A 17 35.87 8.67 16.46
CA GLU A 17 34.83 8.70 15.42
C GLU A 17 34.32 7.29 15.08
N GLU A 18 35.21 6.32 14.89
CA GLU A 18 34.83 4.96 14.56
C GLU A 18 34.01 4.32 15.68
N GLN A 19 34.39 4.58 16.94
CA GLN A 19 33.66 4.15 18.13
C GLN A 19 32.29 4.86 18.24
N PHE A 20 32.23 6.19 18.11
CA PHE A 20 30.95 6.94 18.10
C PHE A 20 30.05 6.54 16.93
N MET A 21 30.61 6.21 15.77
CA MET A 21 29.85 5.70 14.62
C MET A 21 29.29 4.32 14.85
N LYS A 22 30.04 3.46 15.53
CA LYS A 22 29.59 2.13 15.91
C LYS A 22 28.45 2.21 16.92
N ASP A 23 28.59 3.04 17.94
CA ASP A 23 27.59 3.22 18.99
C ASP A 23 26.32 3.93 18.46
N TRP A 24 26.47 4.87 17.53
CA TRP A 24 25.35 5.56 16.87
C TRP A 24 24.58 4.67 15.90
N ARG A 25 25.27 3.79 15.15
CA ARG A 25 24.64 2.77 14.29
C ARG A 25 23.96 1.65 15.08
N HIS A 26 24.40 1.42 16.32
CA HIS A 26 23.92 0.38 17.19
C HIS A 26 22.70 0.81 18.03
N TYR A 27 22.53 2.11 18.37
CA TYR A 27 21.49 2.54 19.32
C TYR A 27 20.66 3.83 19.01
N GLY A 28 20.80 4.54 17.88
CA GLY A 28 20.41 5.98 17.84
C GLY A 28 19.17 6.47 17.02
N PRO A 29 18.53 7.59 17.43
CA PRO A 29 17.35 8.24 16.83
C PRO A 29 17.50 8.75 15.38
N ILE A 30 18.66 8.62 14.74
CA ILE A 30 18.84 9.10 13.36
C ILE A 30 18.28 8.13 12.33
N ARG A 31 18.28 6.82 12.62
CA ARG A 31 17.49 5.89 11.80
C ARG A 31 16.00 6.21 11.87
N VAL A 32 15.50 6.49 13.08
CA VAL A 32 14.10 6.90 13.30
C VAL A 32 13.79 8.19 12.55
N LEU A 33 14.68 9.19 12.61
CA LEU A 33 14.54 10.42 11.84
C LEU A 33 14.50 10.17 10.32
N PHE A 34 15.35 9.28 9.80
CA PHE A 34 15.32 8.93 8.38
C PHE A 34 14.06 8.17 7.98
N ASP A 35 13.59 7.26 8.83
CA ASP A 35 12.33 6.54 8.62
C ASP A 35 11.13 7.50 8.64
N ILE A 36 11.13 8.49 9.56
CA ILE A 36 10.12 9.56 9.59
C ILE A 36 10.18 10.41 8.33
N ILE A 37 11.36 10.88 7.92
CA ILE A 37 11.55 11.66 6.68
C ILE A 37 11.06 10.87 5.45
N ALA A 38 11.31 9.56 5.41
CA ALA A 38 10.82 8.68 4.36
C ALA A 38 9.29 8.52 4.39
N SER A 39 8.69 8.46 5.58
CA SER A 39 7.22 8.34 5.75
C SER A 39 6.47 9.64 5.40
N ILE A 40 7.06 10.80 5.64
CA ILE A 40 6.47 12.13 5.33
C ILE A 40 6.81 12.52 3.87
N CYS A 41 6.45 11.64 2.93
CA CYS A 41 6.76 11.83 1.51
C CYS A 41 5.54 12.18 0.63
N THR A 42 4.31 12.00 1.12
CA THR A 42 3.08 12.27 0.37
C THR A 42 2.53 13.67 0.69
N PRO A 43 1.69 14.26 -0.18
CA PRO A 43 1.01 15.52 0.11
C PRO A 43 0.22 15.47 1.43
N GLN A 44 -0.45 14.35 1.72
CA GLN A 44 -1.28 14.18 2.91
C GLN A 44 -0.44 14.15 4.19
N THR A 45 0.68 13.41 4.21
CA THR A 45 1.54 13.36 5.40
C THR A 45 2.29 14.68 5.62
N ARG A 46 2.60 15.43 4.55
CA ARG A 46 3.12 16.80 4.68
C ARG A 46 2.11 17.79 5.25
N GLN A 47 0.85 17.72 4.79
CA GLN A 47 -0.24 18.55 5.34
C GLN A 47 -0.47 18.25 6.83
N LEU A 48 -0.42 16.97 7.23
CA LEU A 48 -0.50 16.59 8.63
C LEU A 48 0.63 17.22 9.45
N LEU A 49 1.89 17.13 8.98
CA LEU A 49 3.01 17.75 9.68
C LEU A 49 2.86 19.28 9.78
N GLN A 50 2.34 19.95 8.76
CA GLN A 50 2.07 21.39 8.82
C GLN A 50 0.99 21.73 9.86
N ALA A 51 -0.08 20.93 9.93
CA ALA A 51 -1.11 21.09 10.95
C ALA A 51 -0.55 20.89 12.37
N LEU A 52 0.36 19.92 12.57
CA LEU A 52 1.01 19.69 13.86
C LEU A 52 1.93 20.85 14.27
N GLN A 53 2.63 21.48 13.31
CA GLN A 53 3.39 22.71 13.56
C GLN A 53 2.48 23.88 13.99
N GLN A 54 1.29 24.00 13.38
CA GLN A 54 0.30 25.00 13.78
C GLN A 54 -0.18 24.76 15.22
N VAL A 55 -0.54 23.52 15.55
CA VAL A 55 -0.97 23.13 16.90
C VAL A 55 0.09 23.45 17.95
N GLU A 56 1.35 23.15 17.67
CA GLU A 56 2.45 23.48 18.57
C GLU A 56 2.64 25.00 18.72
N ALA A 57 2.63 25.74 17.61
CA ALA A 57 2.77 27.20 17.63
C ALA A 57 1.66 27.86 18.47
N ASP A 58 0.41 27.40 18.31
CA ASP A 58 -0.73 27.87 19.10
C ASP A 58 -0.57 27.55 20.59
N ALA A 59 -0.14 26.32 20.93
CA ALA A 59 0.10 25.91 22.30
C ALA A 59 1.22 26.72 22.98
N LEU A 60 2.24 27.11 22.21
CA LEU A 60 3.36 27.94 22.68
C LEU A 60 3.10 29.45 22.56
N GLN A 61 1.94 29.87 22.04
CA GLN A 61 1.61 31.28 21.76
C GLN A 61 2.63 31.99 20.86
N ASN A 62 3.23 31.24 19.92
CA ASN A 62 4.23 31.75 18.99
C ASN A 62 3.60 32.03 17.61
N PRO A 63 4.12 33.00 16.85
CA PRO A 63 3.71 33.18 15.47
C PRO A 63 4.09 31.94 14.65
N VAL A 64 3.14 31.48 13.83
CA VAL A 64 3.31 30.28 13.01
C VAL A 64 4.34 30.55 11.93
N GLN A 65 5.44 29.82 11.99
CA GLN A 65 6.44 29.80 10.93
C GLN A 65 6.62 28.36 10.46
N LEU A 66 5.90 27.99 9.39
CA LEU A 66 5.98 26.63 8.83
C LEU A 66 7.39 26.36 8.30
N LYS A 67 7.96 25.23 8.73
CA LYS A 67 9.26 24.74 8.31
C LYS A 67 9.08 23.44 7.53
N GLU A 68 9.79 23.35 6.40
CA GLU A 68 9.81 22.13 5.58
C GLU A 68 10.76 21.08 6.16
N LEU A 69 10.52 19.80 5.89
CA LEU A 69 11.52 18.77 6.17
C LEU A 69 12.68 18.85 5.19
N VAL A 70 13.90 18.88 5.71
CA VAL A 70 15.12 18.88 4.91
C VAL A 70 15.63 17.45 4.78
N LYS A 71 15.79 16.96 3.54
CA LYS A 71 16.37 15.65 3.29
C LYS A 71 17.88 15.66 3.57
N PRO A 72 18.44 14.58 4.15
CA PRO A 72 19.89 14.45 4.32
C PRO A 72 20.60 14.38 2.96
N VAL A 73 21.84 14.88 2.91
CA VAL A 73 22.71 14.80 1.73
C VAL A 73 23.71 13.65 1.92
N LYS A 74 24.22 13.09 0.81
CA LYS A 74 25.04 11.85 0.80
C LYS A 74 26.28 11.84 1.72
N THR A 75 26.74 12.97 2.27
CA THR A 75 27.88 13.03 3.20
C THR A 75 27.43 13.46 4.61
N ARG A 76 28.05 12.88 5.64
CA ARG A 76 27.67 13.04 7.05
C ARG A 76 27.65 14.50 7.52
N TRP A 77 28.64 15.30 7.10
CA TRP A 77 28.73 16.73 7.40
C TRP A 77 27.71 17.60 6.65
N ASN A 78 27.30 17.21 5.44
CA ASN A 78 26.30 17.96 4.66
C ASN A 78 24.85 17.67 5.12
N SER A 79 24.65 16.77 6.09
CA SER A 79 23.34 16.53 6.70
C SER A 79 23.05 17.45 7.89
N TYR A 80 23.98 18.36 8.26
CA TYR A 80 23.78 19.28 9.39
C TYR A 80 22.47 20.07 9.31
N ALA A 81 22.12 20.59 8.12
CA ALA A 81 20.86 21.29 7.91
C ALA A 81 19.63 20.40 8.15
N ALA A 82 19.71 19.11 7.83
CA ALA A 82 18.65 18.15 8.12
C ALA A 82 18.50 17.90 9.63
N PHE A 83 19.62 17.79 10.36
CA PHE A 83 19.60 17.61 11.81
C PHE A 83 19.14 18.87 12.55
N ALA A 84 19.62 20.04 12.17
CA ALA A 84 19.14 21.31 12.71
C ALA A 84 17.62 21.45 12.50
N ARG A 85 17.13 21.16 11.28
CA ARG A 85 15.70 21.17 10.98
C ARG A 85 14.91 20.15 11.79
N ALA A 86 15.47 18.97 12.05
CA ALA A 86 14.83 17.96 12.87
C ALA A 86 14.67 18.41 14.33
N VAL A 87 15.66 19.11 14.88
CA VAL A 87 15.57 19.71 16.23
C VAL A 87 14.51 20.81 16.26
N GLU A 88 14.46 21.67 15.25
CA GLU A 88 13.42 22.70 15.13
C GLU A 88 12.01 22.13 15.02
N LEU A 89 11.89 20.92 14.46
CA LEU A 89 10.63 20.21 14.25
C LEU A 89 10.41 19.09 15.28
N GLN A 90 11.14 19.08 16.40
CA GLN A 90 11.09 17.96 17.33
C GLN A 90 9.66 17.68 17.83
N GLY A 91 8.95 18.68 18.37
CA GLY A 91 7.59 18.47 18.89
C GLY A 91 6.56 18.07 17.84
N PRO A 92 6.55 18.66 16.63
CA PRO A 92 5.68 18.22 15.54
C PRO A 92 6.05 16.84 15.00
N LEU A 93 7.34 16.47 14.98
CA LEU A 93 7.79 15.13 14.61
C LEU A 93 7.43 14.09 15.67
N ASP A 94 7.57 14.41 16.95
CA ASP A 94 7.15 13.55 18.05
C ASP A 94 5.62 13.36 18.00
N SER A 95 4.86 14.44 17.82
CA SER A 95 3.40 14.38 17.66
C SER A 95 3.00 13.60 16.41
N TYR A 96 3.75 13.76 15.31
CA TYR A 96 3.57 12.98 14.10
C TYR A 96 3.79 11.51 14.41
N VAL A 97 4.92 11.13 15.02
CA VAL A 97 5.23 9.75 15.43
C VAL A 97 4.17 9.18 16.36
N HIS A 98 3.58 9.96 17.27
CA HIS A 98 2.47 9.52 18.11
C HIS A 98 1.16 9.37 17.33
N SER A 99 0.89 10.26 16.37
CA SER A 99 -0.27 10.19 15.48
C SER A 99 -0.17 9.07 14.44
N VAL A 100 1.05 8.69 14.08
CA VAL A 100 1.39 7.63 13.13
C VAL A 100 2.00 6.39 13.80
N GLN A 101 2.02 6.33 15.14
CA GLN A 101 2.29 5.10 15.90
C GLN A 101 1.35 4.09 15.28
N PRO A 102 1.88 3.07 14.59
CA PRO A 102 1.10 2.50 13.53
C PRO A 102 -0.07 1.79 14.21
N TYR A 103 -1.29 2.13 13.78
CA TYR A 103 -2.38 1.17 13.73
C TYR A 103 -1.99 0.05 12.75
N PHE A 104 -0.86 -0.62 12.99
CA PHE A 104 -0.51 -1.85 12.32
C PHE A 104 -1.36 -2.94 12.98
N GLY A 105 -2.60 -3.03 12.52
CA GLY A 105 -3.42 -4.20 12.73
C GLY A 105 -3.05 -5.24 11.67
N ALA A 106 -2.54 -6.39 12.09
CA ALA A 106 -2.42 -7.56 11.23
C ALA A 106 -3.60 -8.48 11.49
N ASN A 107 -4.49 -8.57 10.50
CA ASN A 107 -5.63 -9.49 10.53
C ASN A 107 -5.39 -10.57 9.48
N TYR A 108 -5.36 -11.84 9.89
CA TYR A 108 -5.06 -12.96 9.02
C TYR A 108 -6.34 -13.48 8.35
N ILE A 109 -6.25 -13.78 7.05
CA ILE A 109 -7.28 -14.51 6.31
C ILE A 109 -6.86 -15.99 6.32
N PRO A 110 -7.71 -16.93 6.77
CA PRO A 110 -7.40 -18.35 6.69
C PRO A 110 -7.16 -18.79 5.23
N ALA A 111 -6.14 -19.62 5.01
CA ALA A 111 -5.88 -20.17 3.69
C ALA A 111 -7.03 -21.08 3.25
N SER A 112 -7.66 -20.79 2.10
CA SER A 112 -8.74 -21.60 1.54
C SER A 112 -8.25 -22.78 0.70
N THR A 113 -7.02 -22.71 0.21
CA THR A 113 -6.40 -23.66 -0.73
C THR A 113 -4.88 -23.73 -0.49
N VAL A 114 -4.20 -24.67 -1.16
CA VAL A 114 -2.75 -24.89 -1.02
C VAL A 114 -1.94 -23.71 -1.55
N GLN A 115 -2.34 -23.15 -2.69
CA GLN A 115 -1.74 -21.95 -3.27
C GLN A 115 -2.76 -20.81 -3.34
N LEU A 116 -2.30 -19.59 -3.07
CA LEU A 116 -3.09 -18.36 -3.02
C LEU A 116 -2.22 -17.22 -3.57
N HIS A 117 -2.69 -16.51 -4.59
CA HIS A 117 -1.88 -15.49 -5.26
C HIS A 117 -2.72 -14.30 -5.76
N ALA A 118 -2.01 -13.21 -6.06
CA ALA A 118 -2.53 -11.97 -6.63
C ALA A 118 -3.79 -11.42 -5.93
N SER A 119 -3.65 -11.12 -4.63
CA SER A 119 -4.74 -10.49 -3.88
C SER A 119 -5.06 -9.08 -4.38
N ASN A 120 -6.33 -8.72 -4.27
CA ASN A 120 -6.88 -7.42 -4.59
C ASN A 120 -7.83 -7.01 -3.46
N LEU A 121 -7.69 -5.77 -2.98
CA LEU A 121 -8.40 -5.25 -1.81
C LEU A 121 -9.22 -4.03 -2.22
N LEU A 122 -10.47 -3.96 -1.76
CA LEU A 122 -11.36 -2.82 -1.99
C LEU A 122 -12.16 -2.50 -0.73
N GLN A 123 -12.28 -1.21 -0.41
CA GLN A 123 -13.22 -0.74 0.61
C GLN A 123 -14.61 -0.58 0.00
N LEU A 124 -15.61 -1.18 0.63
CA LEU A 124 -17.01 -1.14 0.21
C LEU A 124 -17.72 0.11 0.77
N PRO A 125 -18.83 0.56 0.14
CA PRO A 125 -19.58 1.73 0.60
C PRO A 125 -20.02 1.67 2.08
N ALA A 126 -20.41 0.50 2.59
CA ALA A 126 -20.73 0.30 4.01
C ALA A 126 -19.52 0.48 4.96
N GLY A 127 -18.30 0.55 4.43
CA GLY A 127 -17.04 0.71 5.16
C GLY A 127 -16.32 -0.60 5.48
N ASP A 128 -16.90 -1.74 5.09
CA ASP A 128 -16.25 -3.05 5.11
C ASP A 128 -15.07 -3.09 4.10
N LEU A 129 -14.08 -3.96 4.35
CA LEU A 129 -13.07 -4.30 3.35
C LEU A 129 -13.40 -5.65 2.72
N MET A 130 -13.29 -5.73 1.39
CA MET A 130 -13.35 -6.97 0.63
C MET A 130 -11.96 -7.28 0.08
N CYS A 131 -11.45 -8.48 0.33
CA CYS A 131 -10.24 -9.00 -0.28
C CYS A 131 -10.62 -10.15 -1.21
N ALA A 132 -10.11 -10.15 -2.43
CA ALA A 132 -10.25 -11.25 -3.39
C ALA A 132 -8.87 -11.72 -3.86
N TRP A 133 -8.75 -13.00 -4.19
CA TRP A 133 -7.52 -13.62 -4.69
C TRP A 133 -7.88 -14.87 -5.49
N PHE A 134 -6.95 -15.41 -6.26
CA PHE A 134 -7.13 -16.73 -6.84
C PHE A 134 -6.44 -17.80 -6.01
N GLY A 135 -7.00 -19.00 -5.99
CA GLY A 135 -6.46 -20.13 -5.25
C GLY A 135 -6.91 -21.47 -5.78
N GLY A 136 -6.10 -22.49 -5.53
CA GLY A 136 -6.37 -23.89 -5.85
C GLY A 136 -5.18 -24.76 -5.46
N SER A 137 -5.06 -25.95 -6.06
CA SER A 137 -3.98 -26.90 -5.77
C SER A 137 -2.63 -26.46 -6.32
N GLN A 138 -2.59 -26.00 -7.57
CA GLN A 138 -1.37 -25.53 -8.23
C GLN A 138 -1.72 -24.50 -9.33
N GLU A 139 -1.00 -23.38 -9.33
CA GLU A 139 -1.14 -22.36 -10.35
C GLU A 139 -0.97 -22.96 -11.76
N GLY A 140 -1.94 -22.71 -12.65
CA GLY A 140 -1.96 -23.27 -14.00
C GLY A 140 -3.06 -24.30 -14.24
N LEU A 141 -3.53 -24.97 -13.17
CA LEU A 141 -4.55 -26.02 -13.24
C LEU A 141 -5.98 -25.46 -13.25
N SER A 142 -6.94 -26.29 -13.68
CA SER A 142 -8.35 -25.91 -13.84
C SER A 142 -9.14 -25.80 -12.53
N ASP A 143 -8.56 -26.18 -11.39
CA ASP A 143 -9.18 -26.01 -10.07
C ASP A 143 -8.87 -24.65 -9.45
N ILE A 144 -8.07 -23.81 -10.13
CA ILE A 144 -7.81 -22.44 -9.72
C ILE A 144 -9.07 -21.60 -9.94
N CYS A 145 -9.59 -21.04 -8.86
CA CYS A 145 -10.77 -20.20 -8.86
C CYS A 145 -10.59 -18.95 -7.98
N ILE A 146 -11.50 -18.00 -8.11
CA ILE A 146 -11.49 -16.76 -7.33
C ILE A 146 -12.16 -16.99 -5.98
N HIS A 147 -11.46 -16.61 -4.93
CA HIS A 147 -11.95 -16.58 -3.56
C HIS A 147 -12.08 -15.14 -3.07
N SER A 148 -12.90 -14.93 -2.05
CA SER A 148 -12.92 -13.68 -1.29
C SER A 148 -13.16 -13.88 0.19
N SER A 149 -12.81 -12.85 0.96
CA SER A 149 -13.17 -12.72 2.36
C SER A 149 -13.43 -11.25 2.68
N ARG A 150 -14.26 -11.01 3.69
CA ARG A 150 -14.70 -9.69 4.12
C ARG A 150 -14.23 -9.39 5.54
N LEU A 151 -13.72 -8.19 5.75
CA LEU A 151 -13.51 -7.60 7.06
C LEU A 151 -14.63 -6.59 7.32
N HIS A 152 -15.53 -6.90 8.24
CA HIS A 152 -16.57 -5.96 8.63
C HIS A 152 -15.98 -4.71 9.27
N LYS A 153 -16.58 -3.54 9.02
CA LYS A 153 -16.17 -2.28 9.63
C LYS A 153 -16.08 -2.41 11.15
N GLY A 154 -14.91 -2.12 11.71
CA GLY A 154 -14.63 -2.23 13.15
C GLY A 154 -14.30 -3.64 13.65
N SER A 155 -14.32 -4.66 12.78
CA SER A 155 -13.86 -6.01 13.10
C SER A 155 -12.34 -6.13 12.93
N GLY A 156 -11.72 -6.95 13.79
CA GLY A 156 -10.34 -7.45 13.62
C GLY A 156 -10.25 -8.82 12.94
N ILE A 157 -11.38 -9.41 12.55
CA ILE A 157 -11.47 -10.79 12.06
C ILE A 157 -12.15 -10.81 10.69
N TRP A 158 -11.48 -11.45 9.73
CA TRP A 158 -11.97 -11.71 8.39
C TRP A 158 -12.99 -12.85 8.39
N SER A 159 -14.02 -12.77 7.54
CA SER A 159 -14.97 -13.85 7.33
C SER A 159 -14.29 -15.10 6.76
N ALA A 160 -14.95 -16.25 6.89
CA ALA A 160 -14.50 -17.45 6.18
C ALA A 160 -14.40 -17.17 4.66
N PRO A 161 -13.34 -17.61 3.99
CA PRO A 161 -13.22 -17.45 2.54
C PRO A 161 -14.37 -18.12 1.79
N GLN A 162 -14.86 -17.46 0.74
CA GLN A 162 -15.91 -17.96 -0.14
C GLN A 162 -15.44 -17.98 -1.58
N LYS A 163 -15.80 -19.04 -2.32
CA LYS A 163 -15.58 -19.11 -3.78
C LYS A 163 -16.52 -18.15 -4.49
N ILE A 164 -15.97 -17.22 -5.25
CA ILE A 164 -16.70 -16.35 -6.20
C ILE A 164 -16.67 -16.92 -7.62
N SER A 165 -15.81 -17.87 -7.93
CA SER A 165 -15.85 -18.54 -9.22
C SER A 165 -15.57 -20.04 -9.05
N ASP A 166 -15.92 -20.85 -10.05
CA ASP A 166 -15.81 -22.32 -9.98
C ASP A 166 -16.00 -22.96 -11.36
N ASP A 167 -15.36 -22.42 -12.40
CA ASP A 167 -15.42 -23.01 -13.73
C ASP A 167 -14.37 -24.12 -13.87
N GLN A 168 -14.80 -25.38 -13.66
CA GLN A 168 -13.93 -26.56 -13.70
C GLN A 168 -13.19 -26.79 -15.03
N ASN A 169 -13.57 -26.08 -16.10
CA ASN A 169 -12.89 -26.16 -17.40
C ASN A 169 -11.86 -25.05 -17.60
N ARG A 170 -11.72 -24.14 -16.63
CA ARG A 170 -10.89 -22.94 -16.73
C ARG A 170 -10.06 -22.73 -15.47
N ASN A 171 -8.89 -22.16 -15.66
CA ASN A 171 -8.07 -21.59 -14.60
C ASN A 171 -8.41 -20.09 -14.49
N GLU A 172 -8.98 -19.67 -13.36
CA GLU A 172 -9.51 -18.31 -13.14
C GLU A 172 -8.62 -17.51 -12.17
N GLN A 173 -7.97 -16.45 -12.66
CA GLN A 173 -6.86 -15.76 -12.00
C GLN A 173 -7.02 -14.23 -11.96
N ASN A 174 -6.16 -13.59 -11.18
CA ASN A 174 -5.95 -12.14 -11.13
C ASN A 174 -7.24 -11.32 -10.98
N SER A 175 -7.99 -11.58 -9.91
CA SER A 175 -9.20 -10.82 -9.61
C SER A 175 -8.93 -9.33 -9.42
N VAL A 176 -9.80 -8.50 -9.97
CA VAL A 176 -9.85 -7.05 -9.80
C VAL A 176 -11.25 -6.68 -9.30
N LEU A 177 -11.33 -6.21 -8.05
CA LEU A 177 -12.55 -5.63 -7.49
C LEU A 177 -12.69 -4.18 -7.97
N PHE A 178 -13.91 -3.80 -8.34
CA PHE A 178 -14.21 -2.47 -8.84
C PHE A 178 -15.62 -2.05 -8.42
N LEU A 179 -15.75 -0.88 -7.80
CA LEU A 179 -17.06 -0.26 -7.58
C LEU A 179 -17.40 0.60 -8.79
N ASN A 180 -18.51 0.28 -9.46
CA ASN A 180 -18.97 1.06 -10.58
C ASN A 180 -19.38 2.47 -10.09
N PRO A 181 -18.71 3.55 -10.52
CA PRO A 181 -18.97 4.90 -10.01
C PRO A 181 -20.37 5.43 -10.36
N ASN A 182 -21.04 4.84 -11.35
CA ASN A 182 -22.37 5.29 -11.79
C ASN A 182 -23.50 4.56 -11.05
N THR A 183 -23.31 3.30 -10.68
CA THR A 183 -24.37 2.47 -10.08
C THR A 183 -24.09 2.05 -8.63
N ASN A 184 -22.85 2.19 -8.17
CA ASN A 184 -22.31 1.60 -6.94
C ASN A 184 -22.41 0.06 -6.87
N ASP A 185 -22.70 -0.62 -7.98
CA ASP A 185 -22.62 -2.08 -8.03
C ASP A 185 -21.16 -2.51 -7.86
N LEU A 186 -20.95 -3.57 -7.08
CA LEU A 186 -19.64 -4.19 -6.92
C LEU A 186 -19.38 -5.17 -8.06
N TRP A 187 -18.27 -4.98 -8.74
CA TRP A 187 -17.83 -5.82 -9.82
C TRP A 187 -16.56 -6.56 -9.42
N ILE A 188 -16.47 -7.80 -9.88
CA ILE A 188 -15.22 -8.55 -9.87
C ILE A 188 -14.92 -8.97 -11.30
N LEU A 189 -13.78 -8.53 -11.80
CA LEU A 189 -13.24 -8.94 -13.08
C LEU A 189 -12.08 -9.90 -12.84
N TYR A 190 -11.87 -10.87 -13.71
CA TYR A 190 -10.78 -11.83 -13.58
C TYR A 190 -10.45 -12.44 -14.94
N THR A 191 -9.21 -12.92 -15.09
CA THR A 191 -8.78 -13.64 -16.29
C THR A 191 -9.17 -15.11 -16.17
N ALA A 192 -9.73 -15.70 -17.22
CA ALA A 192 -10.13 -17.10 -17.24
C ALA A 192 -9.61 -17.78 -18.52
N GLN A 193 -8.75 -18.77 -18.36
CA GLN A 193 -8.11 -19.47 -19.47
C GLN A 193 -8.42 -20.97 -19.43
N PRO A 194 -8.49 -21.68 -20.57
CA PRO A 194 -8.37 -23.13 -20.56
C PRO A 194 -7.07 -23.53 -19.86
N ALA A 195 -7.08 -24.58 -19.05
CA ALA A 195 -5.89 -25.00 -18.31
C ALA A 195 -4.68 -25.16 -19.24
N GLY A 196 -3.57 -24.52 -18.87
CA GLY A 196 -2.32 -24.54 -19.64
C GLY A 196 -2.33 -23.78 -20.98
N ASN A 197 -3.39 -23.05 -21.35
CA ASN A 197 -3.45 -22.31 -22.62
C ASN A 197 -3.78 -20.82 -22.40
N GLN A 198 -2.74 -20.03 -22.13
CA GLN A 198 -2.82 -18.60 -21.85
C GLN A 198 -3.27 -17.77 -23.05
N ASP A 199 -2.95 -18.21 -24.27
CA ASP A 199 -3.33 -17.50 -25.50
C ASP A 199 -4.85 -17.43 -25.70
N LYS A 200 -5.59 -18.33 -25.02
CA LYS A 200 -7.06 -18.38 -25.02
C LYS A 200 -7.69 -17.75 -23.78
N ALA A 201 -6.92 -16.97 -23.02
CA ALA A 201 -7.41 -16.26 -21.85
C ALA A 201 -8.47 -15.22 -22.23
N VAL A 202 -9.57 -15.18 -21.49
CA VAL A 202 -10.61 -14.15 -21.64
C VAL A 202 -10.78 -13.40 -20.33
N VAL A 203 -11.18 -12.13 -20.40
CA VAL A 203 -11.61 -11.39 -19.21
C VAL A 203 -13.07 -11.71 -18.93
N ARG A 204 -13.35 -12.25 -17.75
CA ARG A 204 -14.70 -12.47 -17.24
C ARG A 204 -15.02 -11.47 -16.14
N TYR A 205 -16.31 -11.29 -15.90
CA TYR A 205 -16.79 -10.50 -14.79
C TYR A 205 -18.07 -11.08 -14.17
N ARG A 206 -18.27 -10.75 -12.89
CA ARG A 206 -19.53 -10.93 -12.17
C ARG A 206 -19.89 -9.62 -11.47
N VAL A 207 -21.18 -9.39 -11.31
CA VAL A 207 -21.72 -8.18 -10.66
C VAL A 207 -22.51 -8.58 -9.43
N SER A 208 -22.30 -7.83 -8.36
CA SER A 208 -23.07 -7.89 -7.12
C SER A 208 -23.76 -6.55 -6.87
N LYS A 209 -25.04 -6.62 -6.52
CA LYS A 209 -25.88 -5.47 -6.14
C LYS A 209 -26.07 -5.34 -4.63
N ASP A 210 -25.48 -6.25 -3.87
CA ASP A 210 -25.60 -6.38 -2.42
C ASP A 210 -24.20 -6.43 -1.77
N GLU A 211 -23.28 -5.64 -2.31
CA GLU A 211 -21.89 -5.49 -1.88
C GLU A 211 -21.05 -6.78 -1.85
N GLY A 212 -21.46 -7.84 -2.52
CA GLY A 212 -20.70 -9.10 -2.66
C GLY A 212 -21.32 -10.28 -1.90
N GLN A 213 -22.54 -10.15 -1.38
CA GLN A 213 -23.27 -11.26 -0.75
C GLN A 213 -23.75 -12.26 -1.81
N THR A 214 -24.23 -11.76 -2.93
CA THR A 214 -24.60 -12.55 -4.10
C THR A 214 -23.97 -11.99 -5.37
N TRP A 215 -23.75 -12.87 -6.34
CA TRP A 215 -23.07 -12.55 -7.59
C TRP A 215 -23.88 -13.07 -8.78
N SER A 216 -24.00 -12.24 -9.82
CA SER A 216 -24.57 -12.63 -11.11
C SER A 216 -23.89 -13.85 -11.72
N ALA A 217 -24.47 -14.46 -12.76
CA ALA A 217 -23.72 -15.40 -13.58
C ALA A 217 -22.47 -14.73 -14.18
N ALA A 218 -21.41 -15.52 -14.41
CA ALA A 218 -20.17 -15.06 -15.01
C ALA A 218 -20.35 -14.82 -16.52
N GLN A 219 -19.86 -13.68 -16.99
CA GLN A 219 -19.94 -13.27 -18.40
C GLN A 219 -18.57 -12.86 -18.91
N ASN A 220 -18.32 -13.03 -20.21
CA ASN A 220 -17.11 -12.49 -20.84
C ASN A 220 -17.29 -10.97 -21.02
N TRP A 221 -16.29 -10.20 -20.64
CA TRP A 221 -16.29 -8.74 -20.77
C TRP A 221 -15.91 -8.31 -22.19
N PHE A 222 -14.86 -8.90 -22.74
CA PHE A 222 -14.40 -8.70 -24.12
C PHE A 222 -14.63 -9.95 -24.96
N LYS A 223 -14.62 -9.79 -26.29
CA LYS A 223 -14.64 -10.91 -27.24
C LYS A 223 -13.25 -11.45 -27.52
N ASP A 224 -12.22 -10.63 -27.33
CA ASP A 224 -10.83 -10.97 -27.65
C ASP A 224 -10.26 -11.98 -26.65
N GLU A 225 -9.43 -12.88 -27.15
CA GLU A 225 -8.64 -13.83 -26.38
C GLU A 225 -7.20 -13.30 -26.15
N GLY A 226 -6.48 -13.89 -25.20
CA GLY A 226 -5.10 -13.53 -24.86
C GLY A 226 -4.97 -12.34 -23.91
N LEU A 227 -6.07 -11.89 -23.30
CA LEU A 227 -6.08 -10.76 -22.38
C LEU A 227 -5.90 -11.20 -20.92
N PHE A 228 -4.89 -10.62 -20.28
CA PHE A 228 -4.64 -10.74 -18.85
C PHE A 228 -4.91 -9.42 -18.17
N ILE A 229 -5.56 -9.45 -17.02
CA ILE A 229 -5.75 -8.25 -16.20
C ILE A 229 -5.22 -8.54 -14.81
N ARG A 230 -4.76 -7.50 -14.12
CA ARG A 230 -4.32 -7.62 -12.71
C ARG A 230 -4.40 -6.30 -11.97
N GLN A 231 -4.26 -5.19 -12.68
CA GLN A 231 -4.25 -3.88 -12.06
C GLN A 231 -5.68 -3.36 -11.84
N PRO A 232 -5.91 -2.60 -10.76
CA PRO A 232 -7.19 -1.94 -10.53
C PRO A 232 -7.62 -1.08 -11.72
N ILE A 233 -8.93 -1.09 -12.00
CA ILE A 233 -9.52 -0.17 -12.98
C ILE A 233 -9.33 1.27 -12.49
N THR A 234 -8.78 2.11 -13.35
CA THR A 234 -8.62 3.54 -13.09
C THR A 234 -9.75 4.30 -13.78
N VAL A 235 -10.52 5.07 -13.01
CA VAL A 235 -11.52 5.99 -13.55
C VAL A 235 -10.83 7.32 -13.85
N LEU A 236 -10.90 7.77 -15.11
CA LEU A 236 -10.36 9.06 -15.54
C LEU A 236 -11.42 10.15 -15.33
N LYS A 237 -11.87 10.80 -16.40
CA LYS A 237 -13.06 11.67 -16.36
C LYS A 237 -14.31 10.80 -16.25
N VAL A 238 -15.41 11.36 -15.71
CA VAL A 238 -16.63 10.69 -15.17
C VAL A 238 -17.22 9.54 -16.04
N SER A 239 -16.86 9.39 -17.30
CA SER A 239 -17.35 8.33 -18.19
C SER A 239 -16.27 7.45 -18.86
N THR A 240 -14.99 7.56 -18.48
CA THR A 240 -13.90 6.78 -19.09
C THR A 240 -13.18 5.94 -18.06
N TRP A 241 -13.19 4.62 -18.26
CA TRP A 241 -12.52 3.65 -17.41
C TRP A 241 -11.35 3.02 -18.16
N VAL A 242 -10.21 2.89 -17.49
CA VAL A 242 -9.03 2.22 -18.01
C VAL A 242 -8.82 0.95 -17.21
N LEU A 243 -8.86 -0.19 -17.89
CA LEU A 243 -8.50 -1.50 -17.35
C LEU A 243 -7.10 -1.86 -17.89
N PRO A 244 -6.04 -1.77 -17.08
CA PRO A 244 -4.70 -2.11 -17.54
C PRO A 244 -4.58 -3.64 -17.69
N ALA A 245 -4.19 -4.06 -18.90
CA ALA A 245 -3.89 -5.43 -19.25
C ALA A 245 -2.38 -5.66 -19.32
#